data_AF-A0A0P0EB70-F1
#
_entry.id   AF-A0A0P0EB70-F1
#
_cell.length_a   1.000
_cell.length_b   1.000
_cell.length_c   1.000
_cell.angle_alpha   90.00
_cell.angle_beta   90.00
_cell.angle_gamma   90.00
#
_symmetry.space_group_name_H-M   'P 1'
#
loop_
_entity.id
_entity.type
_entity.pdbx_description
1 polymer ?
#
loop_
_entity_poly.entity_id
_entity_poly.type
_entity_poly.pdbx_seq_one_letter_code
_entity_poly.pdbx_strand_id
1 'polypeptide(L)'
;MIEVEFRRPAASGYEAVGVLRVEDDGSYRVSGDIGVDLEEVTIMDRSAPGGRLALADDPVTWARKARRAFRTGYLVPVVVADTSPAASAPIVEG
;
A
#
# COMPACT_ATOMS: atom_id res chain seq x y z
N MET A 1 -0.30 10.18 7.60
CA MET A 1 -0.28 8.72 7.85
C MET A 1 -1.25 8.00 6.90
N ILE A 2 -0.99 6.75 6.53
CA ILE A 2 -1.87 5.87 5.74
C ILE A 2 -2.05 4.53 6.46
N GLU A 3 -3.28 4.02 6.53
CA GLU A 3 -3.60 2.65 6.95
C GLU A 3 -4.27 1.88 5.81
N VAL A 4 -3.72 0.70 5.53
CA VAL A 4 -4.23 -0.25 4.54
C VAL A 4 -4.61 -1.54 5.26
N GLU A 5 -5.90 -1.84 5.29
CA GLU A 5 -6.39 -3.15 5.71
C GLU A 5 -6.27 -4.14 4.56
N PHE A 6 -5.67 -5.29 4.83
CA PHE A 6 -5.67 -6.42 3.91
C PHE A 6 -6.81 -7.35 4.28
N ARG A 7 -7.69 -7.60 3.32
CA ARG A 7 -8.88 -8.42 3.53
C ARG A 7 -8.86 -9.64 2.62
N ARG A 8 -9.34 -10.78 3.11
CA ARG A 8 -9.53 -11.99 2.30
C ARG A 8 -11.01 -12.39 2.24
N PRO A 9 -11.43 -13.16 1.21
CA PRO A 9 -12.76 -13.72 1.17
C PRO A 9 -13.05 -14.61 2.40
N ALA A 10 -14.23 -14.45 2.96
CA ALA A 10 -14.78 -15.23 4.07
C ALA A 10 -16.26 -15.55 3.79
N ALA A 11 -16.86 -16.46 4.56
CA ALA A 11 -18.24 -16.90 4.34
C ALA A 11 -19.26 -15.73 4.36
N SER A 12 -19.00 -14.69 5.14
CA SER A 12 -19.83 -13.48 5.26
C SER A 12 -19.36 -12.31 4.40
N GLY A 13 -18.44 -12.51 3.46
CA GLY A 13 -17.91 -11.46 2.58
C GLY A 13 -16.39 -11.38 2.64
N TYR A 14 -15.86 -10.33 3.27
CA TYR A 14 -14.41 -10.13 3.43
C TYR A 14 -14.08 -9.88 4.90
N GLU A 15 -13.03 -10.50 5.40
CA GLU A 15 -12.50 -10.27 6.74
C GLU A 15 -11.11 -9.63 6.67
N ALA A 16 -10.81 -8.71 7.59
CA ALA A 16 -9.47 -8.14 7.73
C ALA A 16 -8.52 -9.14 8.37
N VAL A 17 -7.36 -9.36 7.76
CA VAL A 17 -6.34 -10.32 8.22
C VAL A 17 -5.06 -9.65 8.69
N GLY A 18 -4.83 -8.41 8.26
CA GLY A 18 -3.74 -7.58 8.75
C GLY A 18 -3.84 -6.14 8.27
N VAL A 19 -2.96 -5.31 8.80
CA VAL A 19 -2.91 -3.88 8.54
C VAL A 19 -1.46 -3.50 8.23
N LEU A 20 -1.27 -2.72 7.17
CA LEU A 20 -0.06 -1.92 6.96
C LEU A 20 -0.37 -0.49 7.40
N ARG A 21 0.42 0.03 8.32
CA ARG A 21 0.40 1.43 8.74
C ARG A 21 1.68 2.11 8.28
N VAL A 22 1.55 3.20 7.55
CA VAL A 22 2.65 4.02 7.02
C VAL A 22 2.56 5.41 7.62
N GLU A 23 3.61 5.85 8.31
CA GLU A 23 3.71 7.19 8.86
C GLU A 23 4.24 8.19 7.80
N ASP A 24 4.09 9.49 8.08
CA ASP A 24 4.45 10.54 7.11
C ASP A 24 5.97 10.67 6.88
N ASP A 25 6.78 10.13 7.78
CA ASP A 25 8.24 10.05 7.64
C ASP A 25 8.70 8.85 6.80
N GLY A 26 7.75 8.05 6.28
CA GLY A 26 8.03 6.84 5.51
C GLY A 26 8.32 5.61 6.38
N SER A 27 8.30 5.71 7.71
CA SER A 27 8.32 4.50 8.54
C SER A 27 7.01 3.72 8.38
N TYR A 28 7.07 2.39 8.48
CA TYR A 28 5.88 1.56 8.41
C TYR A 28 5.93 0.38 9.37
N ARG A 29 4.74 -0.12 9.70
CA ARG A 29 4.56 -1.33 10.51
C ARG A 29 3.46 -2.18 9.92
N VAL A 30 3.71 -3.48 9.92
CA VAL A 30 2.72 -4.51 9.59
C VAL A 30 2.23 -5.18 10.87
N SER A 31 0.93 -5.40 10.97
CA SER A 31 0.30 -6.14 12.07
C SER A 31 -0.73 -7.14 11.52
N GLY A 32 -0.91 -8.27 12.22
CA GLY A 32 -1.74 -9.38 11.76
C GLY A 32 -1.00 -10.38 10.87
N ASP A 33 -1.73 -11.36 10.32
CA ASP A 33 -1.20 -12.39 9.42
C ASP A 33 -1.82 -12.19 8.03
N ILE A 34 -1.04 -11.55 7.15
CA ILE A 34 -1.47 -11.25 5.77
C ILE A 34 -1.23 -12.45 4.85
N GLY A 35 -0.43 -13.44 5.27
CA GLY A 35 -0.05 -14.60 4.47
C GLY A 35 0.89 -14.28 3.29
N VAL A 36 1.38 -13.04 3.19
CA VAL A 36 2.41 -12.62 2.22
C VAL A 36 3.41 -11.69 2.90
N ASP A 37 4.66 -11.76 2.47
CA ASP A 37 5.65 -10.75 2.84
C ASP A 37 5.45 -9.52 1.94
N LEU A 38 5.04 -8.40 2.54
CA LEU A 38 4.78 -7.17 1.78
C LEU A 38 6.07 -6.55 1.22
N GLU A 39 7.24 -6.84 1.78
CA GLU A 39 8.51 -6.31 1.29
C GLU A 39 8.92 -6.96 -0.04
N GLU A 40 8.49 -8.19 -0.29
CA GLU A 40 8.71 -8.89 -1.56
C GLU A 40 7.70 -8.50 -2.65
N VAL A 41 6.65 -7.76 -2.29
CA VAL A 41 5.58 -7.38 -3.22
C VAL A 41 5.92 -6.06 -3.92
N THR A 42 6.16 -6.16 -5.22
CA THR A 42 6.41 -4.98 -6.07
C THR A 42 5.17 -4.57 -6.88
N ILE A 43 4.89 -3.28 -6.91
CA ILE A 43 3.85 -2.69 -7.76
C ILE A 43 4.50 -2.28 -9.08
N MET A 44 3.89 -2.67 -10.21
CA MET A 44 4.31 -2.13 -11.51
C MET A 44 3.94 -0.65 -11.58
N ASP A 45 4.95 0.20 -11.62
CA ASP A 45 4.80 1.65 -11.61
C ASP A 45 5.87 2.33 -12.46
N ARG A 46 5.44 2.92 -13.59
CA ARG A 46 6.36 3.56 -14.54
C ARG A 46 6.99 4.85 -14.01
N SER A 47 6.43 5.45 -12.94
CA SER A 47 7.06 6.62 -12.31
C SER A 47 8.21 6.23 -11.37
N ALA A 48 8.29 4.96 -10.96
CA ALA A 48 9.37 4.48 -10.11
C ALA A 48 10.62 4.14 -10.95
N PRO A 49 11.83 4.32 -10.40
CA PRO A 49 13.06 3.83 -11.02
C PRO A 49 12.94 2.35 -11.38
N GLY A 50 13.27 1.98 -12.63
CA GLY A 50 13.14 0.59 -13.10
C GLY A 50 11.71 0.10 -13.32
N GLY A 51 10.70 0.97 -13.22
CA GLY A 51 9.30 0.65 -13.52
C GLY A 51 8.61 -0.21 -12.45
N ARG A 52 9.24 -0.36 -11.29
CA ARG A 52 8.75 -1.17 -10.17
C ARG A 52 8.89 -0.38 -8.89
N LEU A 53 7.85 -0.44 -8.06
CA LEU A 53 7.78 0.23 -6.78
C LEU A 53 7.75 -0.84 -5.68
N ALA A 54 8.84 -0.97 -4.92
CA ALA A 54 8.87 -1.80 -3.72
C ALA A 54 8.35 -1.00 -2.51
N LEU A 55 7.90 -1.71 -1.47
CA LEU A 55 7.39 -1.07 -0.26
C LEU A 55 8.48 -0.21 0.40
N ALA A 56 9.69 -0.74 0.57
CA ALA A 56 10.78 -0.05 1.25
C ALA A 56 11.30 1.21 0.52
N ASP A 57 11.07 1.33 -0.80
CA ASP A 57 11.57 2.45 -1.59
C ASP A 57 10.69 3.71 -1.44
N ASP A 58 9.37 3.53 -1.45
CA ASP A 58 8.40 4.63 -1.23
C ASP A 58 7.11 4.04 -0.61
N PRO A 59 7.10 3.88 0.73
CA PRO A 59 5.99 3.26 1.46
C PRO A 59 4.66 3.98 1.28
N VAL A 60 4.69 5.31 1.16
CA VAL A 60 3.50 6.15 1.02
C VAL A 60 2.85 5.91 -0.35
N THR A 61 3.62 5.99 -1.43
CA THR A 61 3.10 5.72 -2.77
C THR A 61 2.71 4.26 -2.92
N TRP A 62 3.47 3.34 -2.34
CA TRP A 62 3.16 1.91 -2.36
C TRP A 62 1.81 1.66 -1.70
N ALA A 63 1.58 2.19 -0.49
CA ALA A 63 0.31 2.02 0.25
C ALA A 63 -0.89 2.56 -0.54
N ARG A 64 -0.77 3.77 -1.14
CA ARG A 64 -1.82 4.36 -1.99
C ARG A 64 -2.13 3.50 -3.23
N LYS A 65 -1.14 2.77 -3.74
CA LYS A 65 -1.25 1.95 -4.96
C LYS A 65 -1.38 0.46 -4.67
N ALA A 66 -1.44 0.02 -3.40
CA ALA A 66 -1.37 -1.39 -2.98
C ALA A 66 -2.37 -2.29 -3.72
N ARG A 67 -3.56 -1.78 -4.05
CA ARG A 67 -4.58 -2.51 -4.83
C ARG A 67 -4.10 -2.98 -6.20
N ARG A 68 -3.08 -2.35 -6.78
CA ARG A 68 -2.48 -2.76 -8.05
C ARG A 68 -1.61 -4.00 -7.94
N ALA A 69 -1.06 -4.30 -6.76
CA ALA A 69 -0.24 -5.49 -6.51
C ALA A 69 -1.09 -6.77 -6.44
N PHE A 70 -2.31 -6.70 -5.89
CA PHE A 70 -3.10 -7.89 -5.57
C PHE A 70 -4.34 -8.03 -6.46
N ARG A 71 -4.15 -8.41 -7.73
CA ARG A 71 -5.21 -8.43 -8.75
C ARG A 71 -6.20 -9.59 -8.66
N THR A 72 -5.88 -10.65 -7.92
CA THR A 72 -6.61 -11.93 -7.97
C THR A 72 -7.76 -12.03 -6.95
N GLY A 73 -7.98 -11.02 -6.11
CA GLY A 73 -9.11 -10.97 -5.17
C GLY A 73 -8.97 -11.87 -3.93
N TYR A 74 -7.96 -12.74 -3.87
CA TYR A 74 -7.63 -13.54 -2.68
C TYR A 74 -7.13 -12.69 -1.50
N LEU A 75 -6.52 -11.55 -1.81
CA LEU A 75 -6.13 -10.54 -0.86
C LEU A 75 -6.50 -9.18 -1.46
N VAL A 76 -7.27 -8.40 -0.73
CA VAL A 76 -7.80 -7.11 -1.17
C VAL A 76 -7.31 -6.05 -0.19
N PRO A 77 -6.30 -5.26 -0.57
CA PRO A 77 -5.91 -4.09 0.22
C PRO A 77 -6.96 -2.99 0.07
N VAL A 78 -7.35 -2.42 1.20
CA VAL A 78 -8.32 -1.34 1.33
C VAL A 78 -7.66 -0.23 2.14
N VAL A 79 -7.48 0.94 1.53
CA VAL A 79 -7.06 2.13 2.28
C VAL A 79 -8.22 2.55 3.17
N VAL A 80 -8.06 2.42 4.49
CA VAL A 80 -9.08 2.77 5.49
C VAL A 80 -8.84 4.13 6.12
N ALA A 81 -7.59 4.61 6.10
CA ALA A 81 -7.24 5.98 6.42
C ALA A 81 -6.12 6.47 5.49
N ASP A 82 -6.22 7.70 5.00
CA ASP A 82 -5.12 8.43 4.39
C ASP A 82 -5.23 9.90 4.86
N THR A 83 -4.40 10.25 5.84
CA THR A 83 -4.21 11.61 6.34
C THR A 83 -2.87 12.19 5.91
N SER A 84 -2.12 11.45 5.09
CA SER A 84 -0.82 11.90 4.63
C SER A 84 -0.99 13.04 3.62
N PRO A 85 -0.11 14.05 3.65
CA PRO A 85 -0.17 15.13 2.68
C PRO A 85 -0.12 14.54 1.25
N ALA A 86 -0.95 15.08 0.36
CA ALA A 86 -0.81 14.78 -1.06
C ALA A 86 0.60 15.18 -1.47
N ALA A 87 1.32 14.31 -2.19
CA ALA A 87 2.65 14.66 -2.70
C ALA A 87 2.52 15.96 -3.48
N SER A 88 3.16 17.03 -3.00
CA SER A 88 3.16 18.31 -3.70
C SER A 88 3.72 18.07 -5.09
N ALA A 89 2.89 18.26 -6.12
CA ALA A 89 3.38 18.32 -7.48
C ALA A 89 4.48 19.40 -7.54
N PRO A 90 5.56 19.20 -8.33
CA PRO A 90 6.52 20.27 -8.54
C PRO A 90 5.77 21.48 -9.09
N ILE A 91 5.89 22.61 -8.38
CA ILE A 91 5.42 23.90 -8.88
C ILE A 91 6.30 24.18 -10.10
N VAL A 92 5.73 24.04 -11.31
CA VAL A 92 6.37 24.55 -12.52
C VAL A 92 6.18 26.06 -12.47
N GLU A 93 7.16 26.79 -11.95
CA GLU A 93 7.27 28.22 -12.22
C GLU A 93 7.63 28.37 -13.70
N GLY A 94 6.76 29.06 -14.44
CA GLY A 94 6.98 29.46 -15.84
C GLY A 94 7.43 30.90 -15.95
#